data_AF-A0A945WTT9-F1
#
_entry.id   AF-A0A945WTT9-F1
#
_cell.length_a   1.000
_cell.length_b   1.000
_cell.length_c   1.000
_cell.angle_alpha   90.00
_cell.angle_beta   90.00
_cell.angle_gamma   90.00
#
_symmetry.space_group_name_H-M   'P 1'
#
loop_
_entity.id
_entity.type
_entity.pdbx_description
1 polymer ?
#
loop_
_entity_poly.entity_id
_entity_poly.type
_entity_poly.pdbx_seq_one_letter_code
_entity_poly.pdbx_strand_id
1 'polypeptide(L)'
;MSSSIDEYLPVFRGLDDISISGKKIAAIAGVTPSTFSRWRAGWARVPECKLVLLTLLLAHWIDELEALSDNRDLRPRSRVETRLNTTRRCLFQQEVINQTLPPETVREGSHLFRAWWFQEGALRTKAPENASWNESLHE
;
A
#
# COMPACT_ATOMS: atom_id res chain seq x y z
N MET A 1 17.55 20.33 21.38
CA MET A 1 18.16 20.00 20.06
C MET A 1 17.03 19.87 19.07
N SER A 2 16.89 20.83 18.15
CA SER A 2 15.84 20.82 17.13
C SER A 2 16.30 19.90 15.99
N SER A 3 15.66 18.75 15.85
CA SER A 3 15.92 17.80 14.76
C SER A 3 15.08 18.20 13.56
N SER A 4 15.64 19.06 12.71
CA SER A 4 15.04 19.49 11.45
C SER A 4 15.68 18.75 10.27
N ILE A 5 15.55 17.43 10.27
CA ILE A 5 15.65 16.64 9.04
C ILE A 5 14.30 15.96 8.91
N ASP A 6 13.53 16.40 7.91
CA ASP A 6 12.32 15.73 7.43
C ASP A 6 12.67 14.27 7.16
N GLU A 7 12.43 13.39 8.14
CA GLU A 7 12.74 11.98 7.98
C GLU A 7 11.66 11.37 7.09
N TYR A 8 11.96 11.34 5.79
CA TYR A 8 11.13 10.67 4.80
C TYR A 8 11.01 9.19 5.18
N LEU A 9 9.86 8.83 5.75
CA LEU A 9 9.64 7.50 6.30
C LEU A 9 9.77 6.43 5.20
N PRO A 10 10.48 5.31 5.46
CA PRO A 10 10.72 4.26 4.46
C PRO A 10 9.45 3.79 3.75
N VAL A 11 8.31 3.75 4.46
CA VAL A 11 7.01 3.35 3.88
C VAL A 11 6.61 4.20 2.66
N PHE A 12 6.85 5.51 2.68
CA PHE A 12 6.49 6.37 1.55
C PHE A 12 7.36 6.10 0.34
N ARG A 13 8.65 5.81 0.55
CA ARG A 13 9.56 5.39 -0.52
C ARG A 13 9.07 4.12 -1.18
N GLY A 14 8.75 3.12 -0.37
CA GLY A 14 8.26 1.83 -0.86
C GLY A 14 7.01 2.00 -1.69
N LEU A 15 6.04 2.79 -1.21
CA LEU A 15 4.78 3.09 -1.91
C LEU A 15 4.99 3.83 -3.24
N ASP A 16 5.92 4.78 -3.29
CA ASP A 16 6.27 5.49 -4.52
C ASP A 16 6.96 4.53 -5.53
N ASP A 17 7.83 3.63 -5.08
CA ASP A 17 8.54 2.65 -5.94
C ASP A 17 7.61 1.65 -6.63
N ILE A 18 6.49 1.29 -5.99
CA ILE A 18 5.42 0.45 -6.58
C ILE A 18 4.35 1.26 -7.32
N SER A 19 4.52 2.59 -7.44
CA SER A 19 3.67 3.49 -8.23
C SER A 19 2.18 3.47 -7.86
N ILE A 20 1.87 3.21 -6.58
CA ILE A 20 0.48 3.28 -6.11
C ILE A 20 0.05 4.75 -5.99
N SER A 21 -1.14 5.07 -6.52
CA SER A 21 -1.65 6.43 -6.47
C SER A 21 -1.84 6.92 -5.03
N GLY A 22 -1.21 8.06 -4.70
CA GLY A 22 -1.40 8.71 -3.40
C GLY A 22 -2.87 9.05 -3.09
N LYS A 23 -3.71 9.29 -4.11
CA LYS A 23 -5.16 9.46 -3.93
C LYS A 23 -5.84 8.18 -3.43
N LYS A 24 -5.44 7.02 -3.97
CA LYS A 24 -5.94 5.70 -3.53
C LYS A 24 -5.53 5.46 -2.08
N ILE A 25 -4.26 5.72 -1.75
CA ILE A 25 -3.75 5.51 -0.38
C ILE A 25 -4.44 6.46 0.62
N ALA A 26 -4.64 7.73 0.25
CA ALA A 26 -5.35 8.69 1.09
C ALA A 26 -6.78 8.23 1.40
N ALA A 27 -7.50 7.72 0.39
CA ALA A 27 -8.84 7.17 0.57
C ALA A 27 -8.85 5.97 1.54
N ILE A 28 -7.93 5.01 1.37
CA ILE A 28 -7.79 3.86 2.27
C ILE A 28 -7.45 4.32 3.70
N ALA A 29 -6.55 5.29 3.82
CA ALA A 29 -6.16 5.87 5.10
C ALA A 29 -7.26 6.76 5.74
N GLY A 30 -8.37 7.02 5.05
CA GLY A 30 -9.46 7.85 5.56
C GLY A 30 -9.05 9.32 5.75
N VAL A 31 -8.16 9.83 4.91
CA VAL A 31 -7.70 11.23 4.95
C VAL A 31 -7.81 11.89 3.58
N THR A 32 -7.70 13.22 3.55
CA THR A 32 -7.67 13.96 2.28
C THR A 32 -6.35 13.74 1.54
N PRO A 33 -6.32 13.87 0.19
CA PRO A 33 -5.08 13.80 -0.56
C PRO A 33 -4.03 14.84 -0.14
N SER A 34 -4.48 16.03 0.31
CA SER A 34 -3.58 17.08 0.80
C SER A 34 -2.94 16.69 2.14
N THR A 35 -3.71 16.09 3.07
CA THR A 35 -3.17 15.53 4.32
C THR A 35 -2.10 14.47 4.03
N PHE A 36 -2.41 13.51 3.15
CA PHE A 36 -1.46 12.47 2.76
C PHE A 36 -0.20 13.05 2.10
N SER A 37 -0.36 14.08 1.26
CA SER A 37 0.79 14.77 0.65
C SER A 37 1.69 15.45 1.70
N ARG A 38 1.11 16.03 2.75
CA ARG A 38 1.88 16.63 3.86
C ARG A 38 2.63 15.57 4.66
N TRP A 39 2.03 14.40 4.88
CA TRP A 39 2.72 13.27 5.51
C TRP A 39 3.94 12.83 4.69
N ARG A 40 3.78 12.65 3.37
CA ARG A 40 4.89 12.28 2.49
C ARG A 40 6.02 13.31 2.46
N ALA A 41 5.68 14.59 2.57
CA ALA A 41 6.64 15.68 2.55
C ALA A 41 7.34 15.92 3.89
N GLY A 42 7.00 15.18 4.95
CA GLY A 42 7.51 15.43 6.31
C GLY A 42 6.84 16.61 7.03
N TRP A 43 5.98 17.37 6.35
CA TRP A 43 5.32 18.57 6.87
C TRP A 43 4.20 18.33 7.88
N ALA A 44 3.90 17.07 8.17
CA ALA A 44 2.95 16.67 9.20
C ALA A 44 3.31 15.29 9.75
N ARG A 45 3.22 15.12 11.08
CA ARG A 45 3.38 13.82 11.73
C ARG A 45 2.28 12.87 11.27
N VAL A 46 2.69 11.64 10.96
CA VAL A 46 1.77 10.56 10.64
C VAL A 46 1.29 9.94 11.96
N PRO A 47 -0.03 9.76 12.16
CA PRO A 47 -0.51 8.98 13.29
C PRO A 47 0.05 7.56 13.23
N GLU A 48 0.49 7.04 14.37
CA GLU A 48 1.24 5.77 14.39
C GLU A 48 0.39 4.58 13.91
N CYS A 49 -0.91 4.55 14.23
CA CYS A 49 -1.82 3.53 13.69
C CYS A 49 -1.94 3.60 12.16
N LYS A 50 -1.79 4.80 11.58
CA LYS A 50 -1.74 5.00 10.12
C LYS A 50 -0.40 4.54 9.54
N LEU A 51 0.72 4.67 10.27
CA LEU A 51 1.99 4.07 9.84
C LEU A 51 1.89 2.56 9.72
N VAL A 52 1.33 1.90 10.74
CA VAL A 52 1.09 0.45 10.72
C VAL A 52 0.19 0.05 9.55
N LEU A 53 -0.91 0.79 9.31
CA LEU A 53 -1.76 0.58 8.13
C LEU A 53 -0.96 0.68 6.82
N LEU A 54 -0.18 1.74 6.64
CA LEU A 54 0.61 1.96 5.42
C LEU A 54 1.68 0.87 5.21
N THR A 55 2.28 0.37 6.29
CA THR A 55 3.21 -0.77 6.25
C THR A 55 2.53 -2.04 5.77
N LEU A 56 1.35 -2.37 6.30
CA LEU A 56 0.60 -3.55 5.89
C LEU A 56 0.11 -3.46 4.44
N LEU A 57 -0.29 -2.27 3.99
CA LEU A 57 -0.61 -2.01 2.58
C LEU A 57 0.61 -2.23 1.67
N LEU A 58 1.78 -1.76 2.08
CA LEU A 58 3.02 -1.96 1.34
C LEU A 58 3.36 -3.45 1.21
N ALA A 59 3.28 -4.21 2.31
CA ALA A 59 3.50 -5.65 2.30
C ALA A 59 2.53 -6.36 1.34
N HIS A 60 1.24 -6.05 1.45
CA HIS A 60 0.22 -6.62 0.58
C HIS A 60 0.49 -6.36 -0.92
N TRP A 61 0.88 -5.14 -1.29
CA TRP A 61 1.16 -4.84 -2.70
C TRP A 61 2.47 -5.46 -3.20
N ILE A 62 3.45 -5.69 -2.33
CA ILE A 62 4.61 -6.51 -2.66
C ILE A 62 4.14 -7.93 -3.01
N ASP A 63 3.32 -8.55 -2.16
CA ASP A 63 2.80 -9.91 -2.39
C ASP A 63 2.04 -10.01 -3.72
N GLU A 64 1.17 -9.04 -4.03
CA GLU A 64 0.43 -9.01 -5.30
C GLU A 64 1.36 -8.86 -6.52
N LEU A 65 2.41 -8.03 -6.42
CA LEU A 65 3.39 -7.86 -7.50
C LEU A 65 4.25 -9.11 -7.70
N GLU A 66 4.62 -9.79 -6.62
CA GLU A 66 5.34 -11.06 -6.66
C GLU A 66 4.49 -12.14 -7.33
N ALA A 67 3.23 -12.30 -6.90
CA ALA A 67 2.30 -13.25 -7.49
C ALA A 67 2.05 -12.98 -9.00
N LEU A 68 1.99 -11.70 -9.41
CA LEU A 68 1.89 -11.33 -10.82
C LEU A 68 3.17 -11.64 -11.62
N SER A 69 4.34 -11.58 -10.97
CA SER A 69 5.63 -11.84 -11.61
C SER A 69 5.88 -13.32 -11.83
N ASP A 70 5.47 -14.18 -10.88
CA ASP A 70 5.56 -15.64 -11.01
C ASP A 70 4.67 -16.16 -12.16
N ASN A 71 3.57 -15.47 -12.44
CA ASN A 71 2.63 -15.84 -13.52
C ASN A 71 3.02 -15.29 -14.91
N ARG A 72 4.00 -14.39 -15.04
CA ARG A 72 4.37 -13.77 -16.32
C ARG A 72 5.86 -13.94 -16.62
N ASP A 73 6.18 -14.97 -17.40
CA ASP A 73 7.55 -15.29 -17.87
C ASP A 73 8.25 -14.23 -18.76
N LEU A 74 7.67 -13.05 -19.01
CA LEU A 74 8.02 -12.24 -20.19
C LEU A 74 8.26 -10.73 -19.98
N ARG A 75 8.70 -10.28 -18.78
CA ARG A 75 9.20 -8.89 -18.62
C ARG A 75 10.72 -8.87 -18.39
N PRO A 76 11.43 -7.77 -18.75
CA PRO A 76 12.82 -7.58 -18.34
C PRO A 76 12.89 -7.58 -16.82
N ARG A 77 13.24 -8.74 -16.24
CA ARG A 77 13.23 -9.00 -14.78
C ARG A 77 13.99 -7.90 -14.01
N SER A 78 15.12 -7.45 -14.56
CA SER A 78 16.06 -6.57 -13.84
C SER A 78 15.47 -5.28 -13.27
N ARG A 79 14.67 -4.50 -14.03
CA ARG A 79 14.14 -3.22 -13.53
C ARG A 79 13.01 -3.42 -12.51
N VAL A 80 12.13 -4.39 -12.75
CA VAL A 80 11.02 -4.71 -11.82
C VAL A 80 11.57 -5.30 -10.53
N GLU A 81 12.53 -6.21 -10.65
CA GLU A 81 13.22 -6.87 -9.54
C GLU A 81 14.04 -5.89 -8.71
N THR A 82 14.76 -4.95 -9.34
CA THR A 82 15.47 -3.89 -8.61
C THR A 82 14.52 -3.00 -7.80
N ARG A 83 13.34 -2.67 -8.36
CA ARG A 83 12.31 -1.91 -7.65
C ARG A 83 11.75 -2.72 -6.49
N LEU A 84 11.33 -3.97 -6.72
CA LEU A 84 10.84 -4.86 -5.67
C LEU A 84 11.85 -5.04 -4.53
N ASN A 85 13.14 -5.23 -4.84
CA ASN A 85 14.18 -5.33 -3.82
C ASN A 85 14.33 -4.03 -3.01
N THR A 86 14.22 -2.87 -3.66
CA THR A 86 14.23 -1.58 -2.97
C THR A 86 13.00 -1.42 -2.08
N THR A 87 11.82 -1.79 -2.58
CA THR A 87 10.56 -1.77 -1.84
C THR A 87 10.61 -2.70 -0.62
N ARG A 88 11.12 -3.93 -0.76
CA ARG A 88 11.31 -4.89 0.36
C ARG A 88 12.22 -4.33 1.44
N ARG A 89 13.32 -3.68 1.05
CA ARG A 89 14.20 -3.00 2.02
C ARG A 89 13.47 -1.88 2.76
N CYS A 90 12.64 -1.11 2.07
CA CYS A 90 11.84 -0.07 2.69
C CYS A 90 10.81 -0.66 3.68
N LEU A 91 10.18 -1.78 3.31
CA LEU A 91 9.27 -2.52 4.21
C LEU A 91 10.01 -2.95 5.48
N PHE A 92 11.15 -3.66 5.33
CA PHE A 92 11.94 -4.13 6.48
C PHE A 92 12.36 -2.98 7.41
N GLN A 93 12.84 -1.86 6.86
CA GLN A 93 13.19 -0.68 7.66
C GLN A 93 11.98 -0.11 8.40
N GLN A 94 10.81 -0.07 7.76
CA GLN A 94 9.59 0.39 8.41
C GLN A 94 9.11 -0.57 9.49
N GLU A 95 9.25 -1.89 9.30
CA GLU A 95 8.89 -2.87 10.32
C GLU A 95 9.74 -2.71 11.59
N VAL A 96 11.04 -2.45 11.43
CA VAL A 96 11.92 -2.11 12.57
C VAL A 96 11.45 -0.85 13.29
N ILE A 97 11.01 0.18 12.57
CA ILE A 97 10.41 1.38 13.19
C ILE A 97 9.13 0.98 13.95
N ASN A 98 8.26 0.18 13.33
CA ASN A 98 6.99 -0.22 13.91
C ASN A 98 7.14 -1.12 15.16
N GLN A 99 8.26 -1.82 15.33
CA GLN A 99 8.56 -2.61 16.54
C GLN A 99 8.68 -1.74 17.81
N THR A 100 8.92 -0.44 17.65
CA THR A 100 9.00 0.50 18.78
C THR A 100 7.63 1.07 19.19
N LEU A 101 6.58 0.78 18.43
CA LEU A 101 5.24 1.32 18.66
C LEU A 101 4.53 0.58 19.80
N PRO A 102 3.62 1.27 20.53
CA PRO A 102 2.78 0.62 21.52
C PRO A 102 1.91 -0.50 20.90
N PRO A 103 1.70 -1.64 21.60
CA PRO A 103 0.91 -2.76 21.08
C PRO A 103 -0.52 -2.40 20.66
N GLU A 104 -1.14 -1.45 21.36
CA GLU A 104 -2.48 -0.93 21.06
C GLU A 104 -2.54 -0.24 19.71
N THR A 105 -1.50 0.52 19.38
CA THR A 105 -1.34 1.22 18.10
C THR A 105 -1.16 0.23 16.94
N VAL A 106 -0.37 -0.82 17.17
CA VAL A 106 -0.19 -1.91 16.19
C VAL A 106 -1.52 -2.64 15.94
N ARG A 107 -2.29 -2.89 17.00
CA ARG A 107 -3.61 -3.50 16.91
C ARG A 107 -4.58 -2.62 16.14
N GLU A 108 -4.64 -1.33 16.43
CA GLU A 108 -5.50 -0.37 15.74
C GLU A 108 -5.17 -0.30 14.24
N GLY A 109 -3.89 -0.16 13.88
CA GLY A 109 -3.46 -0.17 12.48
C GLY A 109 -3.82 -1.47 11.75
N SER A 110 -3.68 -2.60 12.44
CA SER A 110 -4.09 -3.92 11.91
C SER A 110 -5.61 -4.00 11.69
N HIS A 111 -6.42 -3.42 12.57
CA HIS A 111 -7.87 -3.33 12.38
C HIS A 111 -8.25 -2.48 11.16
N LEU A 112 -7.58 -1.33 10.97
CA LEU A 112 -7.78 -0.49 9.79
C LEU A 112 -7.46 -1.26 8.50
N PHE A 113 -6.35 -2.01 8.48
CA PHE A 113 -5.97 -2.83 7.33
C PHE A 113 -7.01 -3.91 7.04
N ARG A 114 -7.46 -4.65 8.06
CA ARG A 114 -8.50 -5.68 7.91
C ARG A 114 -9.81 -5.10 7.39
N ALA A 115 -10.23 -3.94 7.90
CA ALA A 115 -11.45 -3.27 7.45
C ALA A 115 -11.37 -2.94 5.95
N TRP A 116 -10.25 -2.39 5.49
CA TRP A 116 -10.01 -2.18 4.07
C TRP A 116 -9.98 -3.51 3.28
N TRP A 117 -9.26 -4.53 3.78
CA TRP A 117 -9.13 -5.82 3.11
C TRP A 117 -10.48 -6.50 2.85
N PHE A 118 -11.37 -6.47 3.86
CA PHE A 118 -12.73 -7.01 3.70
C PHE A 118 -13.57 -6.21 2.70
N GLN A 119 -13.43 -4.89 2.67
CA GLN A 119 -14.09 -4.05 1.68
C GLN A 119 -13.58 -4.33 0.26
N GLU A 120 -12.26 -4.45 0.07
CA GLU A 120 -11.64 -4.78 -1.21
C GLU A 120 -12.09 -6.17 -1.70
N GLY A 121 -12.10 -7.16 -0.81
CA GLY A 121 -12.60 -8.51 -1.11
C GLY A 121 -14.08 -8.50 -1.50
N ALA A 122 -14.91 -7.72 -0.81
CA ALA A 122 -16.33 -7.57 -1.16
C ALA A 122 -16.54 -6.86 -2.51
N LEU A 123 -15.62 -5.98 -2.93
CA LEU A 123 -15.64 -5.40 -4.27
C LEU A 123 -15.20 -6.41 -5.34
N ARG A 124 -14.21 -7.27 -5.03
CA ARG A 124 -13.79 -8.36 -5.93
C ARG A 124 -14.92 -9.36 -6.19
N THR A 125 -15.73 -9.69 -5.18
CA THR A 125 -16.85 -10.63 -5.31
C THR A 125 -18.12 -10.02 -5.93
N LYS A 126 -18.27 -8.70 -5.89
CA LYS A 126 -19.40 -7.98 -6.53
C LYS A 126 -19.14 -7.60 -7.99
N ALA A 127 -17.94 -7.84 -8.52
CA ALA A 127 -17.68 -7.68 -9.94
C ALA A 127 -18.60 -8.65 -10.72
N PRO A 128 -19.40 -8.18 -11.68
CA PRO A 128 -20.41 -9.02 -12.31
C PRO A 128 -19.75 -10.15 -13.10
N GLU A 129 -20.10 -11.39 -12.72
CA GLU A 129 -19.83 -12.65 -13.42
C GLU A 129 -20.57 -12.75 -14.78
N ASN A 130 -21.20 -11.65 -15.20
CA ASN A 130 -22.09 -11.54 -16.35
C ASN A 130 -21.52 -10.62 -17.44
N ALA A 131 -20.23 -10.78 -17.75
CA ALA A 131 -19.72 -10.58 -19.11
C ALA A 131 -19.83 -11.89 -19.92
N SER A 132 -20.95 -12.61 -19.75
CA SER A 132 -21.40 -13.60 -20.73
C SER A 132 -22.01 -12.83 -21.87
N TRP A 133 -21.24 -12.62 -22.94
CA TRP A 133 -21.79 -12.23 -24.23
C TRP A 133 -22.71 -13.37 -24.70
N ASN A 134 -23.98 -13.29 -24.31
CA ASN A 134 -25.00 -14.09 -24.96
C ASN A 134 -25.23 -13.51 -26.35
N GLU A 135 -24.96 -14.37 -27.32
CA GLU A 135 -25.49 -14.32 -28.67
C GLU A 135 -26.97 -13.91 -28.73
N SER A 136 -27.27 -13.32 -29.88
CA SER A 136 -28.58 -13.06 -30.47
C SER A 136 -29.23 -11.75 -30.05
N LEU A 137 -29.42 -10.86 -31.04
CA LEU A 137 -30.71 -10.69 -31.72
C LEU A 137 -30.48 -9.82 -32.98
N HIS A 138 -30.82 -10.41 -34.13
CA HIS A 138 -31.36 -9.80 -35.36
C HIS A 138 -30.88 -8.41 -35.80
N GLU A 139 -30.23 -8.35 -36.97
CA GLU A 139 -30.87 -8.14 -38.27
C GLU A 139 -29.97 -8.61 -39.42
#